data_AF-A0A067ETW9-F1
#
_entry.id   AF-A0A067ETW9-F1
#
_cell.length_a   1.000
_cell.length_b   1.000
_cell.length_c   1.000
_cell.angle_alpha   90.00
_cell.angle_beta   90.00
_cell.angle_gamma   90.00
#
_symmetry.space_group_name_H-M   'P 1'
#
loop_
_entity.id
_entity.type
_entity.pdbx_description
1 polymer ?
#
loop_
_entity_poly.entity_id
_entity_poly.type
_entity_poly.pdbx_seq_one_letter_code
_entity_poly.pdbx_strand_id
1 'polypeptide(L)'
;MLRLALRDGDKWVVTKFIKEHNHELMSPSKVPWRGSTKSFISEDEKDRRIRELTIELNNERQRFKRRCAAYQEQLNMVLKFVEEHTDHLSGRVKDIVENIRELENEQPENSDCRCV
;
A
#
# COMPACT_ATOMS: atom_id res chain seq x y z
N MET A 1 32.25 -28.99 -3.16
CA MET A 1 30.96 -28.61 -2.53
C MET A 1 30.09 -29.84 -2.39
N LEU A 2 29.49 -30.08 -1.23
CA LEU A 2 28.59 -31.22 -1.00
C LEU A 2 27.14 -30.73 -1.14
N ARG A 3 26.29 -31.45 -1.88
CA ARG A 3 24.85 -31.31 -1.75
C ARG A 3 24.37 -32.28 -0.69
N LEU A 4 23.71 -31.73 0.32
CA LEU A 4 23.02 -32.48 1.35
C LEU A 4 21.53 -32.46 1.02
N ALA A 5 20.84 -33.57 1.24
CA ALA A 5 19.39 -33.60 1.28
C ALA A 5 18.96 -34.18 2.63
N LEU A 6 17.90 -33.61 3.18
CA LEU A 6 17.25 -34.15 4.36
C LEU A 6 16.41 -35.36 3.93
N ARG A 7 16.69 -36.53 4.48
CA ARG A 7 15.85 -37.72 4.34
C ARG A 7 15.16 -38.05 5.65
N ASP A 8 13.91 -38.48 5.51
CA ASP A 8 13.08 -38.99 6.61
C ASP A 8 12.96 -38.01 7.80
N GLY A 9 13.00 -36.70 7.52
CA GLY A 9 12.84 -35.63 8.51
C GLY A 9 14.07 -35.34 9.37
N ASP A 10 14.91 -36.34 9.64
CA ASP A 10 15.87 -36.27 10.76
C ASP A 10 17.34 -36.53 10.36
N LYS A 11 17.61 -36.98 9.13
CA LYS A 11 18.98 -37.33 8.71
C LYS A 11 19.40 -36.58 7.47
N TRP A 12 20.47 -35.80 7.59
CA TRP A 12 21.14 -35.19 6.45
C TRP A 12 22.05 -36.20 5.77
N VAL A 13 21.75 -36.54 4.53
CA VAL A 13 22.57 -37.43 3.71
C VAL A 13 23.24 -36.65 2.59
N VAL A 14 24.51 -36.97 2.33
CA VAL A 14 25.23 -36.44 1.17
C VAL A 14 24.66 -37.08 -0.08
N THR A 15 24.03 -36.29 -0.94
CA THR A 15 23.41 -36.79 -2.17
C THR A 15 24.29 -36.60 -3.40
N LYS A 16 25.15 -35.58 -3.40
CA LYS A 16 26.06 -35.34 -4.52
C LYS A 16 27.33 -34.64 -4.05
N PHE A 17 28.47 -35.10 -4.54
CA PHE A 17 29.72 -34.37 -4.45
C PHE A 17 29.92 -33.58 -5.74
N ILE A 18 30.01 -32.26 -5.62
CA ILE A 18 30.29 -31.35 -6.73
C ILE A 18 31.78 -31.00 -6.67
N LYS A 19 32.52 -31.60 -7.60
CA LYS A 19 33.97 -31.43 -7.75
C LYS A 19 34.35 -30.22 -8.61
N GLU A 20 33.54 -29.88 -9.62
CA GLU A 20 33.77 -28.74 -10.50
C GLU A 20 33.07 -27.49 -9.94
N HIS A 21 33.81 -26.38 -9.89
CA HIS A 21 33.33 -25.09 -9.41
C HIS A 21 33.62 -24.05 -10.50
N ASN A 22 32.78 -23.02 -10.60
CA ASN A 22 33.03 -21.87 -11.48
C ASN A 22 34.09 -20.90 -10.89
N HIS A 23 34.88 -21.37 -9.93
CA HIS A 23 35.96 -20.64 -9.29
C HIS A 23 36.96 -21.66 -8.73
N GLU A 24 38.20 -21.26 -8.55
CA GLU A 24 39.19 -22.11 -7.87
C GLU A 24 38.83 -22.23 -6.38
N LEU A 25 38.91 -23.44 -5.82
CA LEU A 25 38.76 -23.62 -4.37
C LEU A 25 40.05 -23.14 -3.71
N MET A 26 39.95 -22.09 -2.88
CA MET A 26 41.09 -21.60 -2.11
C MET A 26 41.66 -22.72 -1.22
N SER A 27 43.00 -22.82 -1.15
CA SER A 27 43.67 -23.77 -0.26
C SER A 27 43.31 -23.49 1.20
N PRO A 28 43.18 -24.52 2.07
CA PRO A 28 42.85 -24.36 3.50
C PRO A 28 43.72 -23.32 4.24
N SER A 29 44.97 -23.18 3.82
CA SER A 29 45.96 -22.20 4.32
C SER A 29 45.73 -20.76 3.87
N LYS A 30 44.97 -20.54 2.79
CA LYS A 30 44.62 -19.23 2.21
C LYS A 30 43.18 -18.85 2.47
N VAL A 31 42.38 -19.72 3.12
CA VAL A 31 41.06 -19.35 3.59
C VAL A 31 41.27 -18.41 4.77
N PRO A 32 40.86 -17.13 4.70
CA PRO A 32 40.85 -16.29 5.89
C PRO A 32 40.02 -17.04 6.93
N TRP A 33 40.58 -17.25 8.12
CA TRP A 33 39.87 -17.86 9.24
C TRP A 33 38.55 -17.12 9.43
N ARG A 34 37.47 -17.71 8.93
CA ARG A 34 36.10 -17.27 9.18
C ARG A 34 35.61 -17.97 10.46
N GLY A 35 36.47 -17.98 11.48
CA GLY A 35 35.97 -17.87 12.85
C GLY A 35 35.22 -16.54 12.96
N SER A 36 34.41 -16.37 13.98
CA SER A 36 33.52 -15.23 14.18
C SER A 36 34.23 -13.86 14.37
N THR A 37 35.38 -13.64 13.74
CA THR A 37 36.18 -12.41 13.73
C THR A 37 35.56 -11.30 12.87
N LYS A 38 34.23 -11.28 12.75
CA LYS A 38 33.48 -10.11 12.26
C LYS A 38 32.98 -9.22 13.40
N SER A 39 33.29 -9.54 14.66
CA SER A 39 32.88 -8.72 15.81
C SER A 39 34.01 -7.85 16.34
N PHE A 40 34.54 -6.93 15.54
CA PHE A 40 35.23 -5.74 16.08
C PHE A 40 34.25 -4.72 16.69
N ILE A 41 32.96 -5.04 16.65
CA ILE A 41 31.85 -4.29 17.24
C ILE A 41 31.21 -5.22 18.28
N SER A 42 31.16 -4.79 19.55
CA SER A 42 30.48 -5.53 20.63
C SER A 42 29.04 -5.85 20.21
N GLU A 43 28.49 -6.98 20.68
CA GLU A 43 27.07 -7.28 20.52
C GLU A 43 26.20 -6.10 21.02
N ASP A 44 26.63 -5.43 22.09
CA ASP A 44 25.96 -4.25 22.65
C ASP A 44 25.85 -3.06 21.68
N GLU A 45 26.87 -2.86 20.84
CA GLU A 45 26.89 -1.78 19.86
C GLU A 45 25.96 -2.08 18.68
N LYS A 46 25.87 -3.36 18.28
CA LYS A 46 24.86 -3.80 17.30
C LYS A 46 23.46 -3.61 17.83
N ASP A 47 23.23 -3.97 19.09
CA ASP A 47 21.93 -3.80 19.76
C ASP A 47 21.58 -2.33 19.95
N ARG A 48 22.57 -1.47 20.25
CA ARG A 48 22.37 -0.01 20.26
C ARG A 48 21.94 0.47 18.89
N ARG A 49 22.64 0.05 17.83
CA ARG A 49 22.31 0.45 16.46
C ARG A 49 20.93 -0.04 16.04
N ILE A 50 20.53 -1.25 16.43
CA ILE A 50 19.18 -1.78 16.19
C ILE A 50 18.13 -0.89 16.86
N ARG A 51 18.32 -0.50 18.13
CA ARG A 51 17.39 0.39 18.84
C ARG A 51 17.29 1.77 18.19
N GLU A 52 18.42 2.38 17.83
CA GLU A 52 18.47 3.67 17.14
C GLU A 52 17.67 3.64 15.83
N LEU A 53 17.96 2.65 14.98
CA LEU A 53 17.28 2.50 13.69
C LEU A 53 15.79 2.19 13.86
N THR A 54 15.41 1.45 14.90
CA THR A 54 14.00 1.16 15.20
C THR A 54 13.24 2.43 15.57
N ILE A 55 13.84 3.30 16.37
CA ILE A 55 13.25 4.60 16.75
C ILE A 55 13.11 5.49 15.51
N GLU A 56 14.15 5.58 14.69
CA GLU A 56 14.13 6.36 13.45
C GLU A 56 13.02 5.89 12.49
N LEU A 57 12.93 4.58 12.26
CA LEU A 57 11.88 3.99 11.42
C LEU A 57 10.48 4.24 11.99
N ASN A 58 10.31 4.12 13.30
CA ASN A 58 9.02 4.40 13.94
C ASN A 58 8.61 5.88 13.82
N ASN A 59 9.56 6.80 13.96
CA ASN A 59 9.34 8.22 13.79
C ASN A 59 8.91 8.55 12.35
N GLU A 60 9.60 8.00 11.35
CA GLU A 60 9.25 8.18 9.95
C GLU A 60 7.89 7.57 9.62
N ARG A 61 7.59 6.37 10.14
CA ARG A 61 6.25 5.76 10.03
C ARG A 61 5.17 6.64 10.63
N GLN A 62 5.43 7.26 11.78
CA GLN A 62 4.46 8.16 12.42
C GLN A 62 4.27 9.46 11.63
N ARG A 63 5.34 10.04 11.06
CA ARG A 63 5.23 11.20 10.16
C ARG A 63 4.43 10.88 8.92
N PHE A 64 4.69 9.74 8.29
CA PHE A 64 3.91 9.26 7.15
C PHE A 64 2.43 9.15 7.51
N LYS A 65 2.08 8.49 8.63
CA LYS A 65 0.69 8.39 9.09
C LYS A 65 0.02 9.75 9.27
N ARG A 66 0.70 10.73 9.88
CA ARG A 66 0.16 12.08 10.06
C ARG A 66 -0.09 12.79 8.72
N ARG A 67 0.84 12.66 7.77
CA ARG A 67 0.69 13.22 6.41
C ARG A 67 -0.46 12.56 5.65
N CYS A 68 -0.57 11.24 5.70
CA CYS A 68 -1.66 10.50 5.09
C CYS A 68 -3.01 10.90 5.66
N ALA A 69 -3.13 11.03 7.00
CA ALA A 69 -4.35 11.49 7.63
C ALA A 69 -4.75 12.90 7.14
N ALA A 70 -3.80 13.84 7.10
CA ALA A 70 -4.06 15.19 6.60
C ALA A 70 -4.50 15.21 5.12
N TYR A 71 -3.85 14.43 4.25
CA TYR A 71 -4.25 14.34 2.84
C TYR A 71 -5.63 13.68 2.69
N GLN A 72 -5.93 12.66 3.49
CA GLN A 72 -7.23 12.00 3.49
C GLN A 72 -8.34 12.94 3.95
N GLU A 73 -8.10 13.74 5.00
CA GLU A 73 -9.04 14.79 5.45
C GLU A 73 -9.27 15.84 4.37
N GLN A 74 -8.20 16.32 3.72
CA GLN A 74 -8.31 17.27 2.61
C GLN A 74 -9.15 16.72 1.45
N LEU A 75 -8.89 15.47 1.05
CA LEU A 75 -9.64 14.82 -0.02
C LEU A 75 -11.12 14.66 0.35
N ASN A 76 -11.40 14.23 1.58
CA ASN A 76 -12.77 14.08 2.08
C ASN A 76 -13.51 15.42 2.07
N MET A 77 -12.87 16.54 2.44
CA MET A 77 -13.50 17.85 2.36
C MET A 77 -13.89 18.22 0.92
N VAL A 78 -12.99 18.00 -0.04
CA VAL A 78 -13.26 18.28 -1.45
C VAL A 78 -14.40 17.40 -1.98
N LEU A 79 -14.37 16.10 -1.68
CA LEU A 79 -15.43 15.18 -2.10
C LEU A 79 -16.79 15.57 -1.51
N LYS A 80 -16.83 15.92 -0.22
CA LYS A 80 -18.06 16.38 0.44
C LYS A 80 -18.62 17.65 -0.20
N PHE A 81 -17.76 18.61 -0.52
CA PHE A 81 -18.17 19.83 -1.21
C PHE A 81 -18.77 19.54 -2.59
N VAL A 82 -18.15 18.64 -3.36
CA VAL A 82 -18.65 18.23 -4.68
C VAL A 82 -20.00 17.52 -4.56
N GLU A 83 -20.15 16.63 -3.57
CA GLU A 83 -21.39 15.92 -3.29
C GLU A 83 -22.51 16.90 -2.92
N GLU A 84 -22.27 17.79 -1.95
CA GLU A 84 -23.24 18.81 -1.52
C GLU A 84 -23.68 19.73 -2.67
N HIS A 85 -22.74 20.14 -3.53
CA HIS A 85 -23.06 20.96 -4.70
C HIS A 85 -23.87 20.18 -5.76
N THR A 86 -23.58 18.89 -5.95
CA THR A 86 -24.32 18.01 -6.86
C THR A 86 -25.75 17.81 -6.37
N ASP A 87 -25.93 17.56 -5.07
CA ASP A 87 -27.25 17.42 -4.44
C ASP A 87 -28.05 18.71 -4.55
N HIS A 88 -27.42 19.86 -4.30
CA HIS A 88 -28.06 21.16 -4.45
C HIS A 88 -28.55 21.42 -5.89
N LEU A 89 -27.70 21.16 -6.89
CA LEU A 89 -28.09 21.30 -8.29
C LEU A 89 -29.20 20.32 -8.68
N SER A 90 -29.11 19.07 -8.22
CA SER A 90 -30.14 18.05 -8.45
C SER A 90 -31.49 18.46 -7.86
N GLY A 91 -31.50 19.02 -6.64
CA GLY A 91 -32.68 19.59 -6.01
C GLY A 91 -33.28 20.72 -6.84
N ARG A 92 -32.47 21.71 -7.24
CA ARG A 92 -32.93 22.83 -8.06
C ARG A 92 -33.51 22.39 -9.40
N VAL A 93 -32.90 21.40 -10.06
CA VAL A 93 -33.42 20.85 -11.31
C VAL A 93 -34.77 20.17 -11.08
N LYS A 94 -34.92 19.39 -10.00
CA LYS A 94 -36.20 18.78 -9.63
C LYS A 94 -37.28 19.83 -9.37
N ASP A 95 -36.97 20.88 -8.62
CA ASP A 95 -37.90 21.97 -8.34
C ASP A 95 -38.35 22.66 -9.63
N ILE A 96 -37.42 22.95 -10.56
CA ILE A 96 -37.75 23.56 -11.86
C ILE A 96 -38.65 22.63 -12.69
N VAL A 97 -38.34 21.34 -12.75
CA VAL A 97 -39.13 20.35 -13.50
C VAL A 97 -40.54 20.23 -12.90
N GLU A 98 -40.66 20.24 -11.57
CA GLU A 98 -41.95 20.21 -10.89
C GLU A 98 -42.77 21.46 -11.21
N ASN A 99 -42.16 22.66 -11.12
CA ASN A 99 -42.83 23.92 -11.48
C ASN A 99 -43.32 23.92 -12.94
N ILE A 100 -42.52 23.41 -13.89
CA ILE A 100 -42.94 23.29 -15.31
C ILE A 100 -44.14 22.35 -15.43
N ARG A 101 -44.10 21.19 -14.76
CA ARG A 101 -45.19 20.22 -14.76
C ARG A 101 -46.48 20.81 -14.17
N GLU A 102 -46.39 21.58 -13.10
CA GLU A 102 -47.52 22.29 -12.51
C GLU A 102 -48.14 23.28 -13.51
N LEU A 103 -47.32 24.10 -14.18
CA LEU A 103 -47.78 25.04 -15.21
C LEU A 103 -48.43 24.35 -16.43
N GLU A 104 -47.90 23.20 -16.87
CA GLU A 104 -48.51 22.40 -17.93
C GLU A 104 -49.89 21.85 -17.52
N ASN A 105 -50.05 21.45 -16.26
CA ASN A 105 -51.32 20.94 -15.73
C ASN A 105 -52.35 22.06 -15.46
N GLU A 106 -51.91 23.29 -15.19
CA GLU A 106 -52.76 24.49 -15.11
C GLU A 106 -53.23 24.98 -16.49
N GLN A 107 -52.69 24.43 -17.59
CA GLN A 107 -53.26 24.51 -18.94
C GLN A 107 -54.04 23.24 -19.34
N PRO A 108 -55.17 22.87 -18.71
CA PRO A 108 -56.06 21.92 -19.33
C PRO A 108 -56.90 22.63 -20.39
N GLU A 109 -56.80 22.15 -21.64
CA GLU A 109 -57.90 22.16 -22.62
C GLU A 109 -58.54 23.53 -22.90
N ASN A 110 -57.84 24.43 -23.59
CA ASN A 110 -58.49 25.59 -24.21
C ASN A 110 -58.04 25.77 -25.66
N SER A 111 -58.35 24.77 -26.50
CA SER A 111 -58.64 24.98 -27.93
C SER A 111 -59.26 23.73 -28.55
N ASP A 112 -60.43 23.32 -28.06
CA ASP A 112 -61.39 22.65 -28.95
C ASP A 112 -61.99 23.74 -29.86
N CYS A 113 -61.25 24.12 -30.91
CA CYS A 113 -61.82 24.86 -32.03
C CYS A 113 -62.15 23.87 -33.14
N ARG A 114 -63.27 23.17 -32.95
CA ARG A 114 -63.99 22.49 -34.02
C ARG A 114 -64.63 23.54 -34.92
N CYS A 115 -63.94 23.93 -35.99
CA CYS A 115 -64.54 24.71 -37.07
C CYS A 115 -65.56 23.82 -37.80
N VAL A 116 -66.80 24.31 -37.85
CA VAL A 116 -67.95 23.77 -38.61
C VAL A 116 -67.73 23.92 -40.11
#